data_AF-A0A937Y6J3-F1
#
_entry.id   AF-A0A937Y6J3-F1
#
_cell.length_a   1.000
_cell.length_b   1.000
_cell.length_c   1.000
_cell.angle_alpha   90.00
_cell.angle_beta   90.00
_cell.angle_gamma   90.00
#
_symmetry.space_group_name_H-M   'P 1'
#
loop_
_entity.id
_entity.type
_entity.pdbx_description
1 polymer ?
#
loop_
_entity_poly.entity_id
_entity_poly.type
_entity_poly.pdbx_seq_one_letter_code
_entity_poly.pdbx_strand_id
1 'polypeptide(L)'
;MSTIAAETRAPEAEDSERRAYNAAFWQLGFSWRWDAETYRELAKIPHEKERIRAYLERHQPHLLRAYNVEFLCEMIRARKADPAAANAFSVNSATRT
;
A
#
# COMPACT_ATOMS: atom_id res chain seq x y z
N MET A 1 2.98 -29.19 24.58
CA MET A 1 2.98 -28.04 25.50
C MET A 1 2.84 -26.77 24.67
N SER A 2 1.72 -26.07 24.82
CA SER A 2 1.36 -24.84 24.11
C SER A 2 2.02 -23.60 24.72
N THR A 3 2.28 -22.55 23.93
CA THR A 3 2.11 -21.10 24.28
C THR A 3 2.81 -20.19 23.24
N ILE A 4 2.01 -19.67 22.30
CA ILE A 4 2.09 -18.38 21.56
C ILE A 4 3.46 -17.86 21.08
N ALA A 5 3.82 -18.23 19.85
CA ALA A 5 4.50 -17.32 18.92
C ALA A 5 3.45 -16.32 18.39
N ALA A 6 3.01 -15.38 19.23
CA ALA A 6 2.32 -14.18 18.76
C ALA A 6 3.39 -13.25 18.18
N GLU A 7 3.75 -13.59 16.95
CA GLU A 7 4.46 -12.83 15.95
C GLU A 7 4.31 -11.32 16.18
N THR A 8 5.34 -10.70 16.74
CA THR A 8 5.53 -9.26 16.60
C THR A 8 5.68 -9.02 15.10
N ARG A 9 4.62 -8.57 14.41
CA ARG A 9 4.77 -7.94 13.08
C ARG A 9 5.80 -6.83 13.28
N ALA A 10 7.04 -7.09 12.86
CA ALA A 10 8.14 -6.16 13.08
C ALA A 10 7.77 -4.82 12.43
N PRO A 11 8.03 -3.67 13.08
CA PRO A 11 7.76 -2.36 12.49
C PRO A 11 8.42 -2.22 11.11
N GLU A 12 9.54 -2.90 10.90
CA GLU A 12 10.25 -2.97 9.63
C GLU A 12 9.45 -3.63 8.48
N ALA A 13 8.68 -4.68 8.78
CA ALA A 13 7.86 -5.36 7.79
C ALA A 13 6.66 -4.48 7.37
N GLU A 14 6.04 -3.81 8.34
CA GLU A 14 4.97 -2.84 8.09
C GLU A 14 5.47 -1.64 7.27
N ASP A 15 6.67 -1.16 7.58
CA ASP A 15 7.34 -0.10 6.85
C ASP A 15 7.67 -0.50 5.41
N SER A 16 8.12 -1.74 5.20
CA SER A 16 8.42 -2.29 3.88
C SER A 16 7.16 -2.40 3.01
N GLU A 17 6.08 -2.96 3.56
CA GLU A 17 4.80 -3.04 2.86
C GLU A 17 4.28 -1.65 2.48
N ARG A 18 4.29 -0.71 3.44
CA ARG A 18 3.86 0.68 3.21
C ARG A 18 4.67 1.34 2.09
N ARG A 19 5.99 1.12 2.04
CA ARG A 19 6.85 1.61 0.95
C ARG A 19 6.47 0.98 -0.39
N ALA A 20 6.19 -0.31 -0.45
CA ALA A 20 5.75 -0.98 -1.67
C ALA A 20 4.43 -0.41 -2.21
N TYR A 21 3.46 -0.13 -1.34
CA TYR A 21 2.21 0.55 -1.74
C TYR A 21 2.48 1.95 -2.27
N ASN A 22 3.26 2.76 -1.54
CA ASN A 22 3.60 4.11 -1.98
C ASN A 22 4.31 4.10 -3.35
N ALA A 23 5.23 3.15 -3.57
CA ALA A 23 5.89 2.97 -4.85
C ALA A 23 4.91 2.58 -5.98
N ALA A 24 3.95 1.70 -5.70
CA ALA A 24 2.90 1.33 -6.65
C ALA A 24 2.05 2.55 -7.05
N PHE A 25 1.62 3.36 -6.08
CA PHE A 25 0.86 4.59 -6.36
C PHE A 25 1.64 5.57 -7.23
N TRP A 26 2.89 5.85 -6.89
CA TRP A 26 3.75 6.75 -7.66
C TRP A 26 3.93 6.31 -9.11
N GLN A 27 4.11 5.01 -9.34
CA GLN A 27 4.28 4.48 -10.71
C GLN A 27 2.98 4.43 -11.50
N LEU A 28 1.84 4.35 -10.84
CA LEU A 28 0.52 4.53 -11.46
C LEU A 28 0.21 6.02 -11.72
N GLY A 29 1.10 6.94 -11.33
CA GLY A 29 0.89 8.37 -11.44
C GLY A 29 -0.03 8.96 -10.37
N PHE A 30 -0.39 8.17 -9.36
CA PHE A 30 -1.16 8.66 -8.23
C PHE A 30 -0.23 9.33 -7.23
N SER A 31 -0.48 10.62 -6.94
CA SER A 31 0.22 11.34 -5.87
C SER A 31 -0.27 10.95 -4.46
N TRP A 32 -0.73 9.70 -4.28
CA TRP A 32 -1.19 9.20 -2.99
C TRP A 32 -0.02 8.68 -2.19
N ARG A 33 -0.10 8.92 -0.88
CA ARG A 33 0.86 8.40 0.08
C ARG A 33 0.10 7.95 1.30
N TRP A 34 0.38 6.74 1.75
CA TRP A 34 -0.07 6.27 3.06
C TRP A 34 0.99 6.58 4.10
N ASP A 35 0.61 7.40 5.07
CA ASP A 35 1.40 7.65 6.27
C ASP A 35 1.29 6.48 7.25
N ALA A 36 2.11 6.48 8.32
CA ALA A 36 2.13 5.38 9.28
C ALA A 36 0.77 5.18 9.96
N GLU A 37 0.08 6.27 10.29
CA GLU A 37 -1.24 6.24 10.92
C GLU A 37 -2.30 5.67 9.96
N THR A 38 -2.35 6.18 8.73
CA THR A 38 -3.25 5.66 7.69
C THR A 38 -2.99 4.18 7.43
N TYR A 39 -1.71 3.77 7.33
CA TYR A 39 -1.35 2.38 7.13
C TYR A 39 -1.79 1.50 8.31
N ARG A 40 -1.62 1.95 9.57
CA ARG A 40 -2.06 1.19 10.75
C ARG A 40 -3.57 0.99 10.78
N GLU A 41 -4.35 2.03 10.48
CA GLU A 41 -5.81 1.91 10.40
C GLU A 41 -6.23 0.92 9.30
N LEU A 42 -5.57 1.00 8.15
CA LEU A 42 -5.80 0.14 7.00
C LEU A 42 -5.28 -1.29 7.20
N ALA A 43 -4.22 -1.48 7.98
CA ALA A 43 -3.61 -2.77 8.28
C ALA A 43 -4.45 -3.63 9.23
N LYS A 44 -5.46 -3.04 9.89
CA LYS A 44 -6.51 -3.79 10.61
C LYS A 44 -7.38 -4.62 9.65
N ILE A 45 -7.44 -4.23 8.38
CA ILE A 45 -8.18 -4.95 7.34
C ILE A 45 -7.25 -6.02 6.74
N PRO A 46 -7.57 -7.32 6.89
CA PRO A 46 -6.72 -8.41 6.41
C PRO A 46 -6.70 -8.50 4.88
N HIS A 47 -7.78 -8.11 4.22
CA HIS A 47 -7.90 -8.15 2.77
C HIS A 47 -7.36 -6.87 2.12
N GLU A 48 -6.33 -7.00 1.29
CA GLU A 48 -5.68 -5.89 0.56
C GLU A 48 -6.65 -5.10 -0.33
N LYS A 49 -7.63 -5.79 -0.95
CA LYS A 49 -8.67 -5.11 -1.74
C LYS A 49 -9.59 -4.24 -0.89
N GLU A 50 -10.09 -4.77 0.22
CA GLU A 50 -10.96 -4.02 1.13
C GLU A 50 -10.20 -2.84 1.76
N ARG A 51 -8.91 -3.02 2.03
CA ARG A 51 -8.02 -1.96 2.49
C ARG A 51 -7.95 -0.79 1.51
N ILE A 52 -7.63 -1.09 0.25
CA ILE A 52 -7.55 -0.08 -0.82
C ILE A 52 -8.93 0.58 -1.03
N ARG A 53 -10.00 -0.23 -1.05
CA ARG A 53 -11.38 0.26 -1.18
C ARG A 53 -11.76 1.23 -0.07
N ALA A 54 -11.54 0.88 1.20
CA ALA A 54 -11.85 1.76 2.33
C ALA A 54 -11.09 3.08 2.25
N TYR A 55 -9.83 3.05 1.80
CA TYR A 55 -9.06 4.27 1.55
C TYR A 55 -9.66 5.10 0.42
N LEU A 56 -10.01 4.49 -0.72
CA LEU A 56 -10.61 5.18 -1.86
C LEU A 56 -11.98 5.78 -1.53
N GLU A 57 -12.83 5.05 -0.79
CA GLU A 57 -14.14 5.55 -0.37
C GLU A 57 -14.02 6.76 0.56
N ARG A 58 -13.02 6.76 1.45
CA ARG A 58 -12.81 7.83 2.44
C ARG A 58 -12.07 9.06 1.88
N HIS A 59 -11.05 8.85 1.05
CA HIS A 59 -10.15 9.91 0.59
C HIS A 59 -10.35 10.30 -0.88
N GLN A 60 -10.82 9.39 -1.73
CA GLN A 60 -10.92 9.58 -3.17
C GLN A 60 -12.28 9.15 -3.77
N PRO A 61 -13.43 9.54 -3.16
CA PRO A 61 -14.74 9.10 -3.63
C PRO A 61 -15.04 9.56 -5.07
N HIS A 62 -14.40 10.64 -5.52
CA HIS A 62 -14.51 11.13 -6.89
C HIS A 62 -13.91 10.18 -7.92
N LEU A 63 -12.85 9.43 -7.57
CA LEU A 63 -12.28 8.41 -8.46
C LEU A 63 -13.20 7.20 -8.57
N LEU A 64 -13.91 6.85 -7.51
CA LEU A 64 -14.91 5.77 -7.54
C LEU A 64 -16.11 6.08 -8.43
N ARG A 65 -16.32 7.35 -8.79
CA ARG A 65 -17.33 7.75 -9.79
C ARG A 65 -16.83 7.59 -11.23
N ALA A 66 -15.52 7.69 -11.45
CA ALA A 66 -14.90 7.61 -12.77
C ALA A 66 -14.36 6.21 -13.09
N TYR A 67 -13.94 5.46 -12.08
CA TYR A 67 -13.30 4.16 -12.17
C TYR A 67 -13.93 3.17 -11.19
N ASN A 68 -14.01 1.89 -11.60
CA ASN A 68 -14.47 0.82 -10.74
C ASN A 68 -13.43 0.53 -9.64
N VAL A 69 -13.89 0.43 -8.39
CA VAL A 69 -13.04 0.10 -7.24
C VAL A 69 -12.29 -1.21 -7.44
N GLU A 70 -12.92 -2.24 -8.00
CA GLU A 70 -12.27 -3.53 -8.24
C GLU A 70 -11.12 -3.41 -9.23
N PHE A 71 -11.28 -2.57 -10.26
CA PHE A 71 -10.24 -2.32 -11.25
C PHE A 71 -9.05 -1.56 -10.64
N LEU A 72 -9.32 -0.53 -9.83
CA LEU A 72 -8.27 0.19 -9.10
C LEU A 72 -7.50 -0.74 -8.16
N CYS A 73 -8.22 -1.58 -7.39
CA CYS A 73 -7.62 -2.57 -6.50
C CYS A 73 -6.72 -3.55 -7.26
N GLU A 74 -7.17 -4.10 -8.39
CA GLU A 74 -6.35 -5.00 -9.22
C GLU A 74 -5.13 -4.29 -9.79
N MET A 75 -5.25 -3.05 -10.29
CA MET A 75 -4.10 -2.29 -10.81
C MET A 75 -3.05 -2.02 -9.72
N ILE A 76 -3.47 -1.61 -8.53
CA ILE A 76 -2.57 -1.33 -7.40
C ILE A 76 -1.87 -2.61 -6.95
N ARG A 77 -2.63 -3.70 -6.77
CA ARG A 77 -2.09 -5.01 -6.42
C ARG A 77 -1.10 -5.52 -7.45
N ALA A 78 -1.45 -5.47 -8.74
CA ALA A 78 -0.60 -5.90 -9.84
C ALA A 78 0.71 -5.09 -9.85
N ARG A 79 0.63 -3.77 -9.64
CA ARG A 79 1.83 -2.93 -9.59
C ARG A 79 2.68 -3.17 -8.36
N LYS A 80 2.08 -3.43 -7.20
CA LYS A 80 2.78 -3.81 -5.96
C LYS A 80 3.49 -5.17 -6.10
N ALA A 81 2.91 -6.12 -6.84
CA ALA A 81 3.50 -7.44 -7.09
C ALA A 81 4.65 -7.41 -8.11
N ASP A 82 4.80 -6.32 -8.87
CA ASP A 82 5.88 -6.15 -9.83
C ASP A 82 7.21 -5.88 -9.09
N PRO A 83 8.24 -6.73 -9.24
CA PRO A 83 9.54 -6.53 -8.60
C PRO A 83 10.25 -5.23 -9.04
N ALA A 84 9.91 -4.68 -10.21
CA ALA A 84 10.41 -3.38 -10.64
C ALA A 84 9.94 -2.25 -9.72
N ALA A 85 8.75 -2.39 -9.11
CA ALA A 85 8.22 -1.40 -8.18
C ALA A 85 9.00 -1.34 -6.87
N ALA A 86 9.42 -2.50 -6.36
CA ALA A 86 10.24 -2.57 -5.15
C ALA A 86 11.62 -1.92 -5.37
N ASN A 87 12.20 -2.12 -6.55
CA ASN A 87 13.53 -1.58 -6.87
C ASN A 87 13.50 -0.05 -7.13
N ALA A 88 12.46 0.46 -7.79
CA ALA A 88 12.33 1.88 -8.16
C ALA A 88 12.30 2.85 -6.96
N PHE A 89 11.77 2.43 -5.81
CA PHE A 89 11.75 3.27 -4.60
C PHE A 89 13.11 3.30 -3.88
N SER A 90 13.91 2.24 -4.00
CA SER A 90 15.24 2.15 -3.37
C SER A 90 16.27 3.04 -4.08
N VAL A 91 16.25 3.08 -5.43
CA VAL A 91 17.23 3.84 -6.22
C VAL A 91 17.03 5.36 -6.18
N ASN A 92 15.80 5.84 -5.91
CA ASN A 92 15.49 7.28 -5.95
C ASN A 92 15.66 8.01 -4.60
N SER A 93 15.88 7.30 -3.49
CA SER A 93 16.18 7.94 -2.20
C SER A 93 17.66 8.34 -2.07
N ALA A 94 18.55 7.81 -2.93
CA ALA A 94 19.99 8.05 -2.88
C ALA A 94 20.51 9.15 -3.82
N THR A 95 19.67 9.77 -4.64
CA THR A 95 20.10 10.68 -5.74
C THR A 95 19.56 12.11 -5.63
N ARG A 96 19.15 12.56 -4.44
CA ARG A 96 18.76 13.96 -4.22
C ARG A 96 19.57 14.58 -3.07
N THR A 97 20.80 14.98 -3.39
CA THR A 97 21.59 15.99 -2.65
C THR A 97 22.39 16.79 -3.67
#